data_AF-A0A6L9EF95-F1
#
_entry.id   AF-A0A6L9EF95-F1
#
_cell.length_a   1.000
_cell.length_b   1.000
_cell.length_c   1.000
_cell.angle_alpha   90.00
_cell.angle_beta   90.00
_cell.angle_gamma   90.00
#
_symmetry.space_group_name_H-M   'P 1'
#
loop_
_entity.id
_entity.type
_entity.pdbx_description
1 polymer ?
#
loop_
_entity_poly.entity_id
_entity_poly.type
_entity_poly.pdbx_seq_one_letter_code
_entity_poly.pdbx_strand_id
1 'polypeptide(L)'
;MKTYSYWLALLAMLVLACDSGEEPTGDEKETESVDADYSVLLTTDEILSSALLNANAESIGINPGTIPFSNSAAPELSYKEEKLWGFLTADSDCSAIIRKYDFETFESESHSVFTDPLNCNLQTRALAFGGSDYYIAYEIPGAGVGEKDYFIRALDTSGSDNTFQDIETEDAPLQMVVSGSRVFVLSQEETDDFSLAVIDRNTNAFVHEINLDSSVLKLFKNPDGDIMVSYPSQHLIVNSQSMAITSTVRYDDGKEPKFGYKDGSFFDLPGNLYYRMPTDLDGTAYPSIPGVYDFENNTAVLYFYENFLTEEERLFEFEIEDTRTIGYDHKNNLILIGYQKSSDQSKGGILRIKPVPDPAFIDNIDLPGVPLEIFID
;
A
#
# COMPACT_ATOMS: atom_id res chain seq x y z
N MET A 1 58.12 -57.64 3.93
CA MET A 1 58.12 -56.91 5.22
C MET A 1 57.70 -55.48 4.95
N LYS A 2 56.63 -55.06 5.63
CA LYS A 2 56.25 -53.69 6.01
C LYS A 2 56.04 -52.67 4.87
N THR A 3 54.82 -52.38 4.42
CA THR A 3 53.71 -51.62 5.04
C THR A 3 53.95 -50.11 5.19
N TYR A 4 53.01 -49.35 4.60
CA TYR A 4 52.59 -47.95 4.88
C TYR A 4 53.64 -46.84 4.78
N SER A 5 53.50 -45.97 3.76
CA SER A 5 53.52 -44.49 3.90
C SER A 5 53.65 -43.79 2.53
N TYR A 6 52.64 -43.90 1.65
CA TYR A 6 52.58 -43.16 0.37
C TYR A 6 51.22 -42.49 0.09
N TRP A 7 50.43 -42.21 1.12
CA TRP A 7 49.14 -41.50 1.01
C TRP A 7 49.03 -40.32 1.97
N LEU A 8 50.14 -39.59 2.16
CA LEU A 8 50.22 -38.38 3.00
C LEU A 8 51.20 -37.34 2.42
N ALA A 9 51.32 -37.30 1.09
CA ALA A 9 52.17 -36.34 0.37
C ALA A 9 51.41 -35.60 -0.75
N LEU A 10 50.08 -35.54 -0.66
CA LEU A 10 49.21 -34.78 -1.57
C LEU A 10 48.31 -33.79 -0.80
N LEU A 11 48.70 -33.45 0.44
CA LEU A 11 48.00 -32.49 1.30
C LEU A 11 48.99 -31.55 2.02
N ALA A 12 50.08 -31.17 1.35
CA ALA A 12 51.11 -30.28 1.92
C ALA A 12 51.79 -29.37 0.87
N MET A 13 51.09 -29.00 -0.20
CA MET A 13 51.53 -27.95 -1.14
C MET A 13 50.33 -27.16 -1.67
N LEU A 14 49.69 -26.39 -0.78
CA LEU A 14 48.75 -25.32 -1.14
C LEU A 14 48.70 -24.28 0.00
N VAL A 15 49.88 -23.79 0.39
CA VAL A 15 50.04 -22.51 1.08
C VAL A 15 51.28 -21.86 0.47
N LEU A 16 51.17 -20.56 0.16
CA LEU A 16 52.12 -19.67 -0.52
C LEU A 16 51.90 -19.50 -2.04
N ALA A 17 50.76 -18.91 -2.38
CA ALA A 17 50.71 -17.86 -3.39
C ALA A 17 50.05 -16.63 -2.74
N CYS A 18 50.87 -15.74 -2.17
CA CYS A 18 50.52 -14.33 -2.12
C CYS A 18 50.66 -13.83 -3.55
N ASP A 19 49.55 -13.57 -4.22
CA ASP A 19 49.54 -12.63 -5.33
C ASP A 19 49.00 -11.32 -4.78
N SER A 20 49.87 -10.33 -4.81
CA SER A 20 49.59 -8.95 -4.44
C SER A 20 49.10 -8.23 -5.69
N GLY A 21 47.84 -7.78 -5.68
CA GLY A 21 47.32 -6.82 -6.64
C GLY A 21 46.36 -7.43 -7.66
N GLU A 22 45.07 -7.29 -7.38
CA GLU A 22 44.20 -6.34 -8.09
C GLU A 22 42.88 -6.33 -7.31
N GLU A 23 42.58 -5.19 -6.70
CA GLU A 23 41.23 -4.93 -6.19
C GLU A 23 40.25 -5.13 -7.35
N PRO A 24 39.15 -5.87 -7.17
CA PRO A 24 38.03 -5.67 -8.07
C PRO A 24 37.51 -4.27 -7.76
N THR A 25 38.03 -3.27 -8.47
CA THR A 25 37.29 -2.04 -8.76
C THR A 25 36.10 -2.47 -9.62
N GLY A 26 35.12 -3.10 -8.98
CA GLY A 26 33.75 -2.99 -9.42
C GLY A 26 33.43 -1.54 -9.14
N ASP A 27 33.47 -0.72 -10.20
CA ASP A 27 32.75 0.54 -10.21
C ASP A 27 31.34 0.20 -9.73
N GLU A 28 31.04 0.48 -8.46
CA GLU A 28 29.69 0.87 -8.11
C GLU A 28 29.41 2.01 -9.07
N LYS A 29 28.61 1.73 -10.10
CA LYS A 29 27.94 2.80 -10.80
C LYS A 29 27.14 3.48 -9.69
N GLU A 30 27.67 4.58 -9.16
CA GLU A 30 26.84 5.65 -8.63
C GLU A 30 25.80 5.85 -9.72
N THR A 31 24.59 5.34 -9.46
CA THR A 31 23.44 5.67 -10.28
C THR A 31 23.38 7.18 -10.23
N GLU A 32 23.75 7.83 -11.34
CA GLU A 32 23.56 9.27 -11.51
C GLU A 32 22.09 9.51 -11.20
N SER A 33 21.81 10.11 -10.04
CA SER A 33 20.45 10.37 -9.66
C SER A 33 19.91 11.45 -10.57
N VAL A 34 18.80 11.13 -11.21
CA VAL A 34 18.10 11.96 -12.16
C VAL A 34 17.06 12.78 -11.39
N ASP A 35 16.80 13.99 -11.88
CA ASP A 35 15.68 14.79 -11.37
C ASP A 35 14.39 13.96 -11.37
N ALA A 36 13.66 14.04 -10.26
CA ALA A 36 12.41 13.33 -10.02
C ALA A 36 11.35 14.28 -9.47
N ASP A 37 10.11 14.07 -9.89
CA ASP A 37 8.95 14.77 -9.37
C ASP A 37 8.07 13.79 -8.60
N TYR A 38 7.54 14.26 -7.47
CA TYR A 38 6.66 13.49 -6.61
C TYR A 38 5.41 14.29 -6.29
N SER A 39 4.24 13.65 -6.41
CA SER A 39 2.98 14.19 -5.92
C SER A 39 2.63 13.52 -4.59
N VAL A 40 2.30 14.32 -3.58
CA VAL A 40 2.03 13.82 -2.22
C VAL A 40 0.66 14.30 -1.78
N LEU A 41 -0.20 13.37 -1.38
CA LEU A 41 -1.44 13.69 -0.68
C LEU A 41 -1.15 13.92 0.80
N LEU A 42 -1.70 15.00 1.33
CA LEU A 42 -1.47 15.47 2.69
C LEU A 42 -2.80 15.65 3.42
N THR A 43 -2.82 15.31 4.71
CA THR A 43 -3.93 15.62 5.61
C THR A 43 -3.48 16.61 6.68
N THR A 44 -4.21 17.72 6.81
CA THR A 44 -4.02 18.75 7.84
C THR A 44 -5.37 19.09 8.44
N ASP A 45 -5.59 18.88 9.74
CA ASP A 45 -6.86 19.18 10.42
C ASP A 45 -8.11 18.69 9.67
N GLU A 46 -8.11 17.41 9.25
CA GLU A 46 -9.18 16.78 8.46
C GLU A 46 -9.38 17.37 7.06
N ILE A 47 -8.47 18.21 6.57
CA ILE A 47 -8.45 18.71 5.20
C ILE A 47 -7.44 17.90 4.40
N LEU A 48 -7.92 17.33 3.30
CA LEU A 48 -7.09 16.71 2.29
C LEU A 48 -6.60 17.77 1.29
N SER A 49 -5.31 17.72 1.00
CA SER A 49 -4.63 18.58 0.03
C SER A 49 -3.52 17.81 -0.69
N SER A 50 -2.85 18.45 -1.64
CA SER A 50 -1.69 17.88 -2.33
C SER A 50 -0.49 18.83 -2.30
N ALA A 51 0.71 18.28 -2.29
CA ALA A 51 1.95 19.00 -2.58
C ALA A 51 2.70 18.36 -3.74
N LEU A 52 3.33 19.18 -4.57
CA LEU A 52 4.29 18.73 -5.58
C LEU A 52 5.69 18.93 -5.03
N LEU A 53 6.55 17.93 -5.19
CA LEU A 53 7.94 17.95 -4.78
C LEU A 53 8.82 17.72 -5.99
N ASN A 54 9.93 18.45 -6.07
CA ASN A 54 11.00 18.17 -7.00
C ASN A 54 12.22 17.69 -6.23
N ALA A 55 12.94 16.73 -6.76
CA ALA A 55 14.12 16.19 -6.11
C ALA A 55 15.22 15.88 -7.12
N ASN A 56 16.46 15.95 -6.66
CA ASN A 56 17.65 15.51 -7.38
C ASN A 56 18.45 14.56 -6.48
N ALA A 57 19.69 14.27 -6.85
CA ALA A 57 20.60 13.39 -6.12
C ALA A 57 20.78 13.74 -4.63
N GLU A 58 20.75 15.02 -4.27
CA GLU A 58 21.18 15.50 -2.96
C GLU A 58 20.08 16.21 -2.18
N SER A 59 19.02 16.65 -2.86
CA SER A 59 18.02 17.52 -2.26
C SER A 59 16.61 17.29 -2.81
N ILE A 60 15.63 17.42 -1.92
CA ILE A 60 14.20 17.46 -2.19
C ILE A 60 13.65 18.82 -1.76
N GLY A 61 12.73 19.37 -2.54
CA GLY A 61 12.12 20.66 -2.27
C GLY A 61 10.68 20.71 -2.72
N ILE A 62 9.91 21.63 -2.13
CA ILE A 62 8.55 21.91 -2.55
C ILE A 62 8.60 22.60 -3.91
N ASN A 63 7.95 21.99 -4.90
CA ASN A 63 7.73 22.60 -6.19
C ASN A 63 6.55 23.58 -6.09
N PRO A 64 6.74 24.88 -6.39
CA PRO A 64 5.69 25.89 -6.30
C PRO A 64 4.62 25.77 -7.40
N GLY A 65 4.75 24.79 -8.30
CA GLY A 65 3.74 24.43 -9.27
C GLY A 65 2.40 24.06 -8.62
N THR A 66 1.33 24.19 -9.38
CA THR A 66 -0.02 23.83 -8.93
C THR A 66 -0.44 22.51 -9.55
N ILE A 67 -0.73 21.52 -8.71
CA ILE A 67 -1.48 20.34 -9.12
C ILE A 67 -2.97 20.75 -9.17
N PRO A 68 -3.75 20.35 -10.18
CA PRO A 68 -5.20 20.55 -10.23
C PRO A 68 -5.95 19.64 -9.24
N PHE A 69 -5.45 19.53 -8.01
CA PHE A 69 -6.09 18.85 -6.92
C PHE A 69 -6.87 19.88 -6.09
N SER A 70 -8.17 19.66 -5.93
CA SER A 70 -9.00 20.55 -5.11
C SER A 70 -9.01 20.06 -3.68
N ASN A 71 -8.64 20.93 -2.73
CA ASN A 71 -8.74 20.63 -1.31
C ASN A 71 -10.17 20.17 -0.96
N SER A 72 -10.27 19.15 -0.11
CA SER A 72 -11.55 18.61 0.35
C SER A 72 -11.45 18.21 1.82
N ALA A 73 -12.58 17.82 2.41
CA ALA A 73 -12.51 17.04 3.65
C ALA A 73 -11.74 15.73 3.39
N ALA A 74 -11.04 15.25 4.41
CA ALA A 74 -10.42 13.94 4.41
C ALA A 74 -11.52 12.87 4.22
N PRO A 75 -11.37 11.96 3.26
CA PRO A 75 -12.43 11.01 2.96
C PRO A 75 -12.51 9.91 4.01
N GLU A 76 -13.73 9.44 4.25
CA GLU A 76 -13.95 8.21 5.04
C GLU A 76 -13.50 6.97 4.27
N LEU A 77 -13.66 6.97 2.94
CA LEU A 77 -13.29 5.87 2.06
C LEU A 77 -12.43 6.37 0.91
N SER A 78 -11.30 5.70 0.70
CA SER A 78 -10.44 5.92 -0.46
C SER A 78 -9.97 4.59 -1.05
N TYR A 79 -9.57 4.64 -2.31
CA TYR A 79 -9.03 3.52 -3.04
C TYR A 79 -7.88 4.00 -3.93
N LYS A 80 -6.78 3.25 -3.93
CA LYS A 80 -5.61 3.49 -4.77
C LYS A 80 -5.47 2.37 -5.79
N GLU A 81 -5.28 2.75 -7.04
CA GLU A 81 -4.99 1.85 -8.15
C GLU A 81 -3.83 2.45 -8.94
N GLU A 82 -2.61 1.95 -8.73
CA GLU A 82 -1.40 2.49 -9.34
C GLU A 82 -1.23 4.01 -9.10
N LYS A 83 -1.36 4.83 -10.15
CA LYS A 83 -1.30 6.31 -10.14
C LYS A 83 -2.66 6.96 -9.96
N LEU A 84 -3.72 6.17 -9.91
CA LEU A 84 -5.08 6.64 -9.69
C LEU A 84 -5.39 6.59 -8.20
N TRP A 85 -6.03 7.64 -7.73
CA TRP A 85 -6.57 7.68 -6.38
C TRP A 85 -7.97 8.23 -6.39
N GLY A 86 -8.89 7.48 -5.81
CA GLY A 86 -10.29 7.83 -5.75
C GLY A 86 -10.79 7.82 -4.33
N PHE A 87 -11.77 8.66 -4.06
CA PHE A 87 -12.38 8.78 -2.75
C PHE A 87 -13.84 9.20 -2.84
N LEU A 88 -14.59 8.80 -1.83
CA LEU A 88 -15.97 9.19 -1.66
C LEU A 88 -16.05 10.40 -0.72
N THR A 89 -16.85 11.39 -1.08
CA THR A 89 -17.22 12.49 -0.19
C THR A 89 -18.73 12.55 -0.09
N ALA A 90 -19.24 12.50 1.14
CA ALA A 90 -20.65 12.76 1.42
C ALA A 90 -20.87 14.28 1.58
N ASP A 91 -21.94 14.78 0.97
CA ASP A 91 -22.40 16.16 1.11
C ASP A 91 -23.45 16.27 2.22
N SER A 92 -23.69 17.50 2.67
CA SER A 92 -24.61 17.80 3.78
C SER A 92 -26.08 17.43 3.52
N ASP A 93 -26.45 17.20 2.26
CA ASP A 93 -27.78 16.80 1.82
C ASP A 93 -27.92 15.27 1.63
N CYS A 94 -26.96 14.51 2.17
CA CYS A 94 -26.88 13.05 2.06
C CYS A 94 -26.64 12.55 0.63
N SER A 95 -26.32 13.45 -0.30
CA SER A 95 -25.74 13.05 -1.58
C SER A 95 -24.27 12.66 -1.38
N ALA A 96 -23.73 11.90 -2.32
CA ALA A 96 -22.31 11.56 -2.30
C ALA A 96 -21.74 11.59 -3.70
N ILE A 97 -20.50 12.05 -3.79
CA ILE A 97 -19.71 12.10 -5.01
C ILE A 97 -18.47 11.23 -4.85
N ILE A 98 -18.14 10.48 -5.89
CA ILE A 98 -16.79 9.94 -6.04
C ILE A 98 -15.99 10.93 -6.83
N ARG A 99 -14.76 11.17 -6.38
CA ARG A 99 -13.73 11.84 -7.18
C ARG A 99 -12.62 10.84 -7.45
N LYS A 100 -12.12 10.80 -8.68
CA LYS A 100 -10.94 10.04 -9.07
C LYS A 100 -9.94 11.01 -9.68
N TYR A 101 -8.71 10.95 -9.19
CA TYR A 101 -7.59 11.75 -9.64
C TYR A 101 -6.54 10.84 -10.25
N ASP A 102 -6.04 11.22 -11.42
CA ASP A 102 -4.90 10.60 -12.07
C ASP A 102 -3.66 11.45 -11.82
N PHE A 103 -2.71 10.92 -11.07
CA PHE A 103 -1.47 11.62 -10.75
C PHE A 103 -0.41 11.53 -11.86
N GLU A 104 -0.63 10.74 -12.92
CA GLU A 104 0.23 10.73 -14.11
C GLU A 104 -0.18 11.83 -15.10
N THR A 105 -1.48 11.99 -15.34
CA THR A 105 -2.01 12.98 -16.30
C THR A 105 -2.46 14.29 -15.66
N PHE A 106 -2.56 14.32 -14.33
CA PHE A 106 -3.15 15.40 -13.54
C PHE A 106 -4.62 15.69 -13.91
N GLU A 107 -5.35 14.68 -14.40
CA GLU A 107 -6.77 14.80 -14.68
C GLU A 107 -7.61 14.37 -13.47
N SER A 108 -8.80 14.94 -13.35
CA SER A 108 -9.76 14.60 -12.31
C SER A 108 -11.15 14.41 -12.89
N GLU A 109 -11.84 13.37 -12.44
CA GLU A 109 -13.26 13.16 -12.74
C GLU A 109 -14.09 13.06 -11.47
N SER A 110 -15.39 13.33 -11.60
CA SER A 110 -16.32 13.33 -10.49
C SER A 110 -17.67 12.80 -10.93
N HIS A 111 -18.21 11.86 -10.16
CA HIS A 111 -19.47 11.21 -10.47
C HIS A 111 -20.36 11.19 -9.22
N SER A 112 -21.61 11.64 -9.37
CA SER A 112 -22.62 11.46 -8.32
C SER A 112 -22.96 9.97 -8.17
N VAL A 113 -22.93 9.49 -6.92
CA VAL A 113 -23.23 8.10 -6.57
C VAL A 113 -24.60 8.00 -5.90
N PHE A 114 -24.82 8.84 -4.89
CA PHE A 114 -26.07 8.92 -4.15
C PHE A 114 -26.66 10.31 -4.36
N THR A 115 -27.91 10.38 -4.83
CA THR A 115 -28.61 11.66 -5.10
C THR A 115 -29.99 11.73 -4.48
N ASP A 116 -30.47 10.63 -3.89
CA ASP A 116 -31.78 10.56 -3.24
C ASP A 116 -31.68 11.01 -1.77
N PRO A 117 -32.51 11.94 -1.29
CA PRO A 117 -32.60 12.29 0.13
C PRO A 117 -32.85 11.10 1.08
N LEU A 118 -33.37 9.97 0.59
CA LEU A 118 -33.52 8.75 1.36
C LEU A 118 -32.18 8.08 1.73
N ASN A 119 -31.06 8.52 1.13
CA ASN A 119 -29.72 7.99 1.42
C ASN A 119 -29.14 8.46 2.76
N CYS A 120 -29.81 9.33 3.52
CA CYS A 120 -29.31 9.79 4.82
C CYS A 120 -29.09 8.68 5.85
N ASN A 121 -29.71 7.50 5.65
CA ASN A 121 -29.54 6.35 6.54
C ASN A 121 -28.50 5.34 6.03
N LEU A 122 -27.88 5.61 4.88
CA LEU A 122 -26.89 4.74 4.26
C LEU A 122 -25.53 4.96 4.92
N GLN A 123 -24.83 3.86 5.22
CA GLN A 123 -23.43 3.92 5.66
C GLN A 123 -22.56 3.19 4.64
N THR A 124 -21.59 3.89 4.07
CA THR A 124 -20.65 3.30 3.12
C THR A 124 -19.56 2.52 3.83
N ARG A 125 -19.16 1.38 3.27
CA ARG A 125 -18.23 0.44 3.88
C ARG A 125 -16.93 0.24 3.10
N ALA A 126 -17.01 0.23 1.77
CA ALA A 126 -15.83 0.04 0.92
C ALA A 126 -15.99 0.73 -0.43
N LEU A 127 -14.85 1.09 -1.02
CA LEU A 127 -14.74 1.69 -2.36
C LEU A 127 -13.70 0.90 -3.16
N ALA A 128 -14.00 0.61 -4.42
CA ALA A 128 -13.03 0.15 -5.40
C ALA A 128 -13.40 0.66 -6.78
N PHE A 129 -12.43 0.77 -7.68
CA PHE A 129 -12.69 1.13 -9.08
C PHE A 129 -11.70 0.45 -10.02
N GLY A 130 -12.08 0.36 -11.30
CA GLY A 130 -11.19 -0.09 -12.36
C GLY A 130 -11.69 0.37 -13.72
N GLY A 131 -10.91 1.21 -14.41
CA GLY A 131 -11.36 1.86 -15.63
C GLY A 131 -12.52 2.82 -15.36
N SER A 132 -13.65 2.62 -16.05
CA SER A 132 -14.89 3.40 -15.92
C SER A 132 -15.89 2.81 -14.91
N ASP A 133 -15.56 1.69 -14.26
CA ASP A 133 -16.46 1.05 -13.30
C ASP A 133 -16.05 1.40 -11.87
N TYR A 134 -17.03 1.78 -11.08
CA TYR A 134 -16.90 2.07 -9.65
C TYR A 134 -17.79 1.14 -8.84
N TYR A 135 -17.27 0.67 -7.71
CA TYR A 135 -17.97 -0.22 -6.78
C TYR A 135 -18.00 0.42 -5.41
N ILE A 136 -19.20 0.63 -4.87
CA ILE A 136 -19.41 1.23 -3.54
C ILE A 136 -20.23 0.26 -2.72
N ALA A 137 -19.62 -0.27 -1.67
CA ALA A 137 -20.31 -1.11 -0.72
C ALA A 137 -20.97 -0.24 0.35
N TYR A 138 -22.20 -0.57 0.73
CA TYR A 138 -22.95 0.16 1.74
C TYR A 138 -23.95 -0.71 2.48
N GLU A 139 -24.40 -0.22 3.62
CA GLU A 139 -25.46 -0.82 4.43
C GLU A 139 -26.62 0.16 4.64
N ILE A 140 -27.82 -0.39 4.81
CA ILE A 140 -29.02 0.34 5.23
C ILE A 140 -29.70 -0.39 6.40
N PRO A 141 -30.51 0.29 7.22
CA PRO A 141 -31.31 -0.38 8.24
C PRO A 141 -32.27 -1.40 7.62
N GLY A 142 -32.24 -2.63 8.14
CA GLY A 142 -33.09 -3.73 7.71
C GLY A 142 -34.51 -3.69 8.30
N ALA A 143 -35.28 -4.75 8.07
CA ALA A 143 -36.68 -4.84 8.50
C ALA A 143 -36.84 -4.97 10.02
N GLY A 144 -35.92 -5.66 10.69
CA GLY A 144 -35.88 -5.85 12.14
C GLY A 144 -35.03 -4.81 12.89
N VAL A 145 -35.22 -4.74 14.21
CA VAL A 145 -34.41 -3.86 15.06
C VAL A 145 -32.98 -4.39 15.12
N GLY A 146 -32.04 -3.60 14.59
CA GLY A 146 -30.61 -3.96 14.57
C GLY A 146 -30.19 -4.81 13.37
N GLU A 147 -31.14 -5.22 12.52
CA GLU A 147 -30.84 -5.85 11.24
C GLU A 147 -30.31 -4.81 10.24
N LYS A 148 -29.48 -5.26 9.32
CA LYS A 148 -28.90 -4.45 8.25
C LYS A 148 -29.00 -5.22 6.94
N ASP A 149 -29.30 -4.50 5.88
CA ASP A 149 -29.24 -5.01 4.52
C ASP A 149 -28.00 -4.45 3.84
N TYR A 150 -27.26 -5.29 3.14
CA TYR A 150 -25.98 -4.95 2.53
C TYR A 150 -26.07 -4.94 1.01
N PHE A 151 -25.40 -3.96 0.40
CA PHE A 151 -25.43 -3.76 -1.04
C PHE A 151 -24.07 -3.32 -1.57
N ILE A 152 -23.82 -3.64 -2.84
CA ILE A 152 -22.73 -3.08 -3.64
C ILE A 152 -23.34 -2.37 -4.84
N ARG A 153 -23.15 -1.06 -4.92
CA ARG A 153 -23.49 -0.27 -6.12
C ARG A 153 -22.38 -0.40 -7.14
N ALA A 154 -22.68 -1.02 -8.28
CA ALA A 154 -21.85 -1.00 -9.48
C ALA A 154 -22.27 0.18 -10.36
N LEU A 155 -21.40 1.17 -10.53
CA LEU A 155 -21.62 2.38 -11.32
C LEU A 155 -20.74 2.35 -12.57
N ASP A 156 -21.36 2.42 -13.74
CA ASP A 156 -20.70 2.54 -15.05
C ASP A 156 -20.73 4.00 -15.52
N THR A 157 -19.53 4.53 -15.78
CA THR A 157 -19.29 5.92 -16.19
C THR A 157 -18.81 6.05 -17.64
N SER A 158 -18.83 4.96 -18.42
CA SER A 158 -18.37 4.95 -19.82
C SER A 158 -19.30 5.68 -20.79
N GLY A 159 -20.57 5.86 -20.40
CA GLY A 159 -21.60 6.54 -21.19
C GLY A 159 -21.69 8.05 -20.94
N SER A 160 -22.59 8.72 -21.66
CA SER A 160 -22.89 10.14 -21.41
C SER A 160 -23.68 10.38 -20.12
N ASP A 161 -24.43 9.36 -19.70
CA ASP A 161 -25.16 9.32 -18.44
C ASP A 161 -24.63 8.15 -17.62
N ASN A 162 -24.33 8.38 -16.35
CA ASN A 162 -23.93 7.31 -15.45
C ASN A 162 -25.11 6.35 -15.25
N THR A 163 -24.83 5.05 -15.30
CA THR A 163 -25.82 4.02 -14.95
C THR A 163 -25.33 3.23 -13.75
N PHE A 164 -26.24 2.72 -12.93
CA PHE A 164 -25.86 1.90 -11.79
C PHE A 164 -26.80 0.73 -11.59
N GLN A 165 -26.28 -0.28 -10.90
CA GLN A 165 -27.01 -1.42 -10.40
C GLN A 165 -26.60 -1.67 -8.94
N ASP A 166 -27.58 -1.85 -8.07
CA ASP A 166 -27.33 -2.31 -6.71
C ASP A 166 -27.39 -3.84 -6.67
N ILE A 167 -26.34 -4.45 -6.11
CA ILE A 167 -26.17 -5.89 -5.95
C ILE A 167 -26.32 -6.18 -4.46
N GLU A 168 -27.39 -6.85 -4.08
CA GLU A 168 -27.63 -7.27 -2.69
C GLU A 168 -26.60 -8.33 -2.27
N THR A 169 -26.08 -8.23 -1.04
CA THR A 169 -25.11 -9.16 -0.46
C THR A 169 -25.63 -9.72 0.85
N GLU A 170 -25.36 -11.00 1.12
CA GLU A 170 -25.80 -11.66 2.36
C GLU A 170 -24.95 -11.17 3.55
N ASP A 171 -23.64 -11.08 3.36
CA ASP A 171 -22.68 -10.68 4.39
C ASP A 171 -22.27 -9.22 4.29
N ALA A 172 -21.69 -8.69 5.38
CA ALA A 172 -21.24 -7.31 5.47
C ALA A 172 -19.94 -7.10 4.65
N PRO A 173 -19.97 -6.36 3.52
CA PRO A 173 -18.76 -6.09 2.74
C PRO A 173 -17.83 -5.15 3.51
N LEU A 174 -16.54 -5.50 3.58
CA LEU A 174 -15.50 -4.76 4.31
C LEU A 174 -14.44 -4.16 3.40
N GLN A 175 -14.07 -4.88 2.35
CA GLN A 175 -13.08 -4.42 1.39
C GLN A 175 -13.39 -4.96 0.01
N MET A 176 -13.08 -4.19 -1.03
CA MET A 176 -13.20 -4.62 -2.41
C MET A 176 -11.90 -4.39 -3.17
N VAL A 177 -11.59 -5.28 -4.11
CA VAL A 177 -10.43 -5.18 -5.00
C VAL A 177 -10.86 -5.53 -6.41
N VAL A 178 -10.54 -4.66 -7.37
CA VAL A 178 -10.82 -4.91 -8.79
C VAL A 178 -9.60 -5.53 -9.46
N SER A 179 -9.80 -6.66 -10.14
CA SER A 179 -8.75 -7.29 -10.98
C SER A 179 -9.35 -7.86 -12.26
N GLY A 180 -8.86 -7.38 -13.40
CA GLY A 180 -9.39 -7.75 -14.71
C GLY A 180 -10.91 -7.56 -14.79
N SER A 181 -11.64 -8.61 -15.17
CA SER A 181 -13.11 -8.61 -15.27
C SER A 181 -13.81 -9.01 -13.96
N ARG A 182 -13.14 -8.90 -12.80
CA ARG A 182 -13.65 -9.38 -11.51
C ARG A 182 -13.56 -8.30 -10.43
N VAL A 183 -14.50 -8.35 -9.50
CA VAL A 183 -14.43 -7.66 -8.20
C VAL A 183 -14.38 -8.72 -7.13
N PHE A 184 -13.36 -8.66 -6.28
CA PHE A 184 -13.19 -9.51 -5.12
C PHE A 184 -13.67 -8.75 -3.90
N VAL A 185 -14.61 -9.33 -3.16
CA VAL A 185 -15.29 -8.71 -2.03
C VAL A 185 -14.96 -9.52 -0.79
N LEU A 186 -14.19 -8.93 0.13
CA LEU A 186 -14.03 -9.48 1.47
C LEU A 186 -15.24 -9.06 2.30
N SER A 187 -15.96 -10.03 2.82
CA SER A 187 -17.12 -9.82 3.68
C SER A 187 -16.95 -10.52 5.02
N GLN A 188 -17.66 -10.02 6.03
CA GLN A 188 -17.75 -10.65 7.34
C GLN A 188 -19.14 -11.25 7.54
N GLU A 189 -19.17 -12.54 7.86
CA GLU A 189 -20.37 -13.32 8.16
C GLU A 189 -20.87 -13.02 9.59
N GLU A 190 -22.13 -13.38 9.89
CA GLU A 190 -22.69 -13.26 11.25
C GLU A 190 -21.93 -14.10 12.31
N THR A 191 -21.17 -15.10 11.88
CA THR A 191 -20.36 -16.00 12.71
C THR A 191 -19.00 -15.43 13.09
N ASP A 192 -18.68 -14.20 12.65
CA ASP A 192 -17.35 -13.58 12.66
C ASP A 192 -16.30 -14.27 11.79
N ASP A 193 -16.68 -15.29 11.00
CA ASP A 193 -15.85 -15.80 9.89
C ASP A 193 -15.95 -14.83 8.70
N PHE A 194 -15.04 -15.00 7.73
CA PHE A 194 -14.96 -14.14 6.56
C PHE A 194 -15.22 -14.93 5.29
N SER A 195 -15.72 -14.26 4.26
CA SER A 195 -15.88 -14.82 2.93
C SER A 195 -15.19 -13.93 1.89
N LEU A 196 -14.69 -14.55 0.82
CA LEU A 196 -14.21 -13.85 -0.37
C LEU A 196 -15.15 -14.17 -1.53
N ALA A 197 -16.14 -13.31 -1.73
CA ALA A 197 -17.06 -13.40 -2.85
C ALA A 197 -16.46 -12.75 -4.11
N VAL A 198 -16.85 -13.25 -5.28
CA VAL A 198 -16.36 -12.76 -6.58
C VAL A 198 -17.53 -12.37 -7.46
N ILE A 199 -17.52 -11.13 -7.94
CA ILE A 199 -18.50 -10.57 -8.87
C ILE A 199 -17.88 -10.50 -10.28
N ASP A 200 -18.61 -10.97 -11.30
CA ASP A 200 -18.25 -10.73 -12.71
C ASP A 200 -18.68 -9.32 -13.12
N ARG A 201 -17.72 -8.48 -13.53
CA ARG A 201 -17.95 -7.07 -13.86
C ARG A 201 -18.87 -6.86 -15.07
N ASN A 202 -18.99 -7.84 -15.97
CA ASN A 202 -19.82 -7.70 -17.16
C ASN A 202 -21.30 -8.00 -16.87
N THR A 203 -21.57 -8.82 -15.86
CA THR A 203 -22.93 -9.26 -15.52
C THR A 203 -23.40 -8.75 -14.16
N ASN A 204 -22.51 -8.20 -13.33
CA ASN A 204 -22.75 -7.81 -11.95
C ASN A 204 -23.38 -8.94 -11.11
N ALA A 205 -22.98 -10.17 -11.38
CA ALA A 205 -23.44 -11.36 -10.67
C ALA A 205 -22.32 -12.03 -9.89
N PHE A 206 -22.64 -12.59 -8.73
CA PHE A 206 -21.74 -13.47 -7.99
C PHE A 206 -21.47 -14.73 -8.80
N VAL A 207 -20.19 -15.06 -8.97
CA VAL A 207 -19.73 -16.21 -9.76
C VAL A 207 -18.91 -17.21 -8.96
N HIS A 208 -18.40 -16.79 -7.80
CA HIS A 208 -17.62 -17.65 -6.92
C HIS A 208 -17.59 -17.10 -5.49
N GLU A 209 -17.27 -17.98 -4.55
CA GLU A 209 -17.10 -17.66 -3.14
C GLU A 209 -16.09 -18.63 -2.52
N ILE A 210 -15.24 -18.09 -1.65
CA ILE A 210 -14.29 -18.86 -0.85
C ILE A 210 -14.54 -18.53 0.61
N ASN A 211 -14.85 -19.55 1.41
CA ASN A 211 -14.95 -19.38 2.86
C ASN A 211 -13.54 -19.22 3.44
N LEU A 212 -13.36 -18.17 4.23
CA LEU A 212 -12.15 -17.82 4.95
C LEU A 212 -12.40 -17.95 6.45
N ASP A 213 -11.35 -18.04 7.26
CA ASP A 213 -11.50 -18.07 8.72
C ASP A 213 -11.62 -16.66 9.33
N SER A 214 -12.03 -16.59 10.59
CA SER A 214 -12.17 -15.37 11.42
C SER A 214 -10.90 -14.51 11.62
N SER A 215 -9.74 -14.88 11.08
CA SER A 215 -8.48 -14.14 11.28
C SER A 215 -8.00 -13.39 10.04
N VAL A 216 -8.85 -13.19 9.03
CA VAL A 216 -8.49 -12.36 7.87
C VAL A 216 -8.24 -10.92 8.31
N LEU A 217 -7.17 -10.33 7.80
CA LEU A 217 -6.82 -8.93 8.05
C LEU A 217 -7.21 -8.03 6.88
N LYS A 218 -6.74 -8.34 5.68
CA LYS A 218 -6.83 -7.43 4.52
C LYS A 218 -6.62 -8.15 3.19
N LEU A 219 -7.25 -7.65 2.13
CA LEU A 219 -6.98 -8.01 0.73
C LEU A 219 -5.94 -7.07 0.08
N PHE A 220 -5.13 -7.64 -0.80
CA PHE A 220 -4.24 -6.91 -1.71
C PHE A 220 -4.36 -7.45 -3.13
N LYS A 221 -4.01 -6.62 -4.11
CA LYS A 221 -3.77 -7.05 -5.49
C LYS A 221 -2.27 -6.98 -5.76
N ASN A 222 -1.67 -8.09 -6.17
CA ASN A 222 -0.28 -8.10 -6.60
C ASN A 222 -0.14 -7.59 -8.06
N PRO A 223 1.09 -7.36 -8.57
CA PRO A 223 1.28 -6.87 -9.94
C PRO A 223 0.76 -7.82 -11.04
N ASP A 224 0.67 -9.12 -10.76
CA ASP A 224 0.08 -10.10 -11.68
C ASP A 224 -1.47 -10.02 -11.72
N GLY A 225 -2.06 -9.18 -10.87
CA GLY A 225 -3.50 -9.04 -10.70
C GLY A 225 -4.12 -10.09 -9.77
N ASP A 226 -3.34 -11.02 -9.23
CA ASP A 226 -3.82 -12.02 -8.28
C ASP A 226 -4.10 -11.39 -6.91
N ILE A 227 -5.02 -12.01 -6.18
CA ILE A 227 -5.55 -11.48 -4.93
C ILE A 227 -4.85 -12.16 -3.77
N MET A 228 -4.31 -11.34 -2.89
CA MET A 228 -3.68 -11.80 -1.66
C MET A 228 -4.63 -11.63 -0.49
N VAL A 229 -4.81 -12.68 0.29
CA VAL A 229 -5.58 -12.64 1.54
C VAL A 229 -4.59 -12.75 2.69
N SER A 230 -4.52 -11.72 3.52
CA SER A 230 -3.56 -11.65 4.63
C SER A 230 -4.16 -12.12 5.94
N TYR A 231 -3.34 -12.83 6.72
CA TYR A 231 -3.62 -13.28 8.09
C TYR A 231 -2.44 -12.91 8.99
N PRO A 232 -2.58 -13.00 10.32
CA PRO A 232 -1.47 -12.80 11.24
C PRO A 232 -0.25 -13.66 10.92
N SER A 233 -0.43 -14.97 10.69
CA SER A 233 0.65 -15.95 10.56
C SER A 233 0.79 -16.59 9.18
N GLN A 234 0.02 -16.12 8.19
CA GLN A 234 0.10 -16.62 6.82
C GLN A 234 -0.47 -15.62 5.81
N HIS A 235 -0.29 -15.92 4.53
CA HIS A 235 -1.09 -15.32 3.47
C HIS A 235 -1.47 -16.37 2.42
N LEU A 236 -2.57 -16.10 1.72
CA LEU A 236 -3.05 -16.88 0.58
C LEU A 236 -2.85 -16.07 -0.70
N ILE A 237 -2.61 -16.76 -1.82
CA ILE A 237 -2.68 -16.18 -3.17
C ILE A 237 -3.84 -16.86 -3.89
N VAL A 238 -4.78 -16.05 -4.38
CA VAL A 238 -5.96 -16.45 -5.12
C VAL A 238 -5.79 -15.96 -6.55
N ASN A 239 -5.80 -16.89 -7.52
CA ASN A 239 -5.68 -16.51 -8.91
C ASN A 239 -6.93 -15.74 -9.36
N SER A 240 -6.72 -14.57 -9.94
CA SER A 240 -7.79 -13.64 -10.30
C SER A 240 -8.73 -14.16 -11.39
N GLN A 241 -8.26 -15.08 -12.23
CA GLN A 241 -9.02 -15.64 -13.35
C GLN A 241 -9.73 -16.94 -12.96
N SER A 242 -9.01 -17.88 -12.36
CA SER A 242 -9.55 -19.19 -11.98
C SER A 242 -10.27 -19.18 -10.63
N MET A 243 -10.07 -18.12 -9.83
CA MET A 243 -10.60 -17.94 -8.48
C MET A 243 -10.15 -19.04 -7.51
N ALA A 244 -9.06 -19.75 -7.84
CA ALA A 244 -8.53 -20.82 -7.03
C ALA A 244 -7.40 -20.31 -6.13
N ILE A 245 -7.31 -20.83 -4.91
CA ILE A 245 -6.13 -20.64 -4.06
C ILE A 245 -4.96 -21.39 -4.72
N THR A 246 -3.95 -20.64 -5.17
CA THR A 246 -2.76 -21.18 -5.84
C THR A 246 -1.59 -21.35 -4.88
N SER A 247 -1.55 -20.58 -3.79
CA SER A 247 -0.49 -20.65 -2.80
C SER A 247 -0.98 -20.34 -1.38
N THR A 248 -0.28 -20.91 -0.41
CA THR A 248 -0.41 -20.61 1.03
C THR A 248 0.99 -20.53 1.61
N VAL A 249 1.38 -19.36 2.07
CA VAL A 249 2.68 -19.12 2.70
C VAL A 249 2.46 -18.91 4.19
N ARG A 250 3.13 -19.72 5.01
CA ARG A 250 3.05 -19.65 6.47
C ARG A 250 4.34 -19.10 7.04
N TYR A 251 4.22 -18.26 8.05
CA TYR A 251 5.35 -17.65 8.74
C TYR A 251 5.66 -18.42 10.03
N ASP A 252 6.94 -18.43 10.39
CA ASP A 252 7.34 -18.86 11.73
C ASP A 252 7.02 -17.75 12.74
N ASP A 253 6.83 -18.14 13.99
CA ASP A 253 6.64 -17.21 15.12
C ASP A 253 7.77 -16.17 15.18
N GLY A 254 7.39 -14.90 15.20
CA GLY A 254 8.29 -13.75 15.21
C GLY A 254 8.87 -13.37 13.84
N LYS A 255 8.45 -14.02 12.74
CA LYS A 255 8.84 -13.69 11.37
C LYS A 255 7.67 -13.18 10.51
N GLU A 256 6.54 -12.90 11.13
CA GLU A 256 5.36 -12.38 10.45
C GLU A 256 5.65 -10.98 9.88
N PRO A 257 5.35 -10.72 8.60
CA PRO A 257 5.61 -9.43 7.99
C PRO A 257 4.56 -8.37 8.36
N LYS A 258 3.44 -8.73 9.00
CA LYS A 258 2.40 -7.82 9.50
C LYS A 258 1.86 -6.78 8.50
N PHE A 259 1.98 -7.00 7.19
CA PHE A 259 1.50 -6.04 6.18
C PHE A 259 -0.02 -5.86 6.15
N GLY A 260 -0.79 -6.80 6.73
CA GLY A 260 -2.26 -6.73 6.82
C GLY A 260 -2.82 -5.77 7.88
N TYR A 261 -1.98 -5.25 8.80
CA TYR A 261 -2.45 -4.53 9.99
C TYR A 261 -2.58 -3.01 9.84
N LYS A 262 -2.00 -2.43 8.79
CA LYS A 262 -1.98 -0.98 8.55
C LYS A 262 -2.31 -0.68 7.10
N ASP A 263 -2.88 0.51 6.89
CA ASP A 263 -3.03 1.09 5.56
C ASP A 263 -1.74 1.74 5.08
N GLY A 264 -1.70 2.14 3.80
CA GLY A 264 -0.51 2.70 3.17
C GLY A 264 0.47 1.62 2.73
N SER A 265 0.05 0.82 1.75
CA SER A 265 0.90 -0.20 1.13
C SER A 265 0.78 -0.14 -0.39
N PHE A 266 1.88 -0.37 -1.11
CA PHE A 266 1.85 -0.46 -2.57
C PHE A 266 2.88 -1.47 -3.08
N PHE A 267 2.64 -2.01 -4.27
CA PHE A 267 3.58 -2.87 -4.96
C PHE A 267 4.44 -2.08 -5.94
N ASP A 268 5.72 -2.38 -5.96
CA ASP A 268 6.65 -1.90 -6.98
C ASP A 268 6.55 -2.76 -8.26
N LEU A 269 7.24 -2.35 -9.34
CA LEU A 269 7.19 -3.09 -10.62
C LEU A 269 7.72 -4.53 -10.52
N PRO A 270 8.83 -4.82 -9.81
CA PRO A 270 9.27 -6.18 -9.49
C PRO A 270 8.32 -7.02 -8.63
N GLY A 271 7.39 -6.42 -7.90
CA GLY A 271 6.43 -7.10 -7.02
C GLY A 271 6.81 -7.17 -5.55
N ASN A 272 7.74 -6.33 -5.11
CA ASN A 272 7.96 -6.05 -3.70
C ASN A 272 6.81 -5.19 -3.16
N LEU A 273 6.32 -5.53 -1.97
CA LEU A 273 5.35 -4.73 -1.24
C LEU A 273 6.06 -3.81 -0.28
N TYR A 274 5.86 -2.51 -0.46
CA TYR A 274 6.28 -1.48 0.48
C TYR A 274 5.11 -1.18 1.39
N TYR A 275 5.33 -1.23 2.70
CA TYR A 275 4.24 -1.14 3.66
C TYR A 275 4.71 -0.61 5.02
N ARG A 276 3.77 0.02 5.71
CA ARG A 276 3.96 0.46 7.08
C ARG A 276 3.95 -0.76 8.01
N MET A 277 5.12 -1.16 8.50
CA MET A 277 5.27 -2.27 9.44
C MET A 277 4.94 -1.79 10.86
N PRO A 278 3.84 -2.23 11.49
CA PRO A 278 3.62 -1.98 12.91
C PRO A 278 4.64 -2.76 13.73
N THR A 279 5.21 -2.11 14.74
CA THR A 279 6.29 -2.68 15.52
C THR A 279 6.06 -2.52 17.02
N ASP A 280 6.26 -3.63 17.70
CA ASP A 280 6.46 -3.81 19.13
C ASP A 280 7.84 -4.46 19.38
N LEU A 281 8.70 -4.44 18.37
CA LEU A 281 10.00 -5.10 18.37
C LEU A 281 11.01 -4.32 19.20
N ASP A 282 11.89 -5.07 19.87
CA ASP A 282 13.07 -4.50 20.52
C ASP A 282 13.97 -3.81 19.46
N GLY A 283 14.48 -2.63 19.80
CA GLY A 283 15.40 -1.88 18.94
C GLY A 283 14.79 -0.69 18.18
N THR A 284 13.50 -0.42 18.34
CA THR A 284 12.89 0.81 17.81
C THR A 284 11.86 1.38 18.78
N ALA A 285 11.77 2.71 18.86
CA ALA A 285 10.81 3.41 19.72
C ALA A 285 9.52 3.81 18.99
N TYR A 286 9.47 3.61 17.67
CA TYR A 286 8.38 4.09 16.83
C TYR A 286 7.24 3.09 16.73
N PRO A 287 5.96 3.51 16.73
CA PRO A 287 4.84 2.59 16.56
C PRO A 287 4.83 1.86 15.21
N SER A 288 5.41 2.47 14.18
CA SER A 288 5.58 1.84 12.88
C SER A 288 6.80 2.36 12.13
N ILE A 289 7.38 1.47 11.34
CA ILE A 289 8.59 1.68 10.56
C ILE A 289 8.34 1.29 9.09
N PRO A 290 9.19 1.72 8.14
CA PRO A 290 9.13 1.23 6.77
C PRO A 290 9.53 -0.25 6.67
N GLY A 291 8.72 -1.01 5.94
CA GLY A 291 8.99 -2.41 5.60
C GLY A 291 8.88 -2.65 4.09
N VAL A 292 9.70 -3.58 3.59
CA VAL A 292 9.63 -4.09 2.22
C VAL A 292 9.53 -5.61 2.29
N TYR A 293 8.50 -6.18 1.68
CA TYR A 293 8.32 -7.63 1.58
C TYR A 293 8.53 -8.10 0.15
N ASP A 294 9.50 -8.97 -0.03
CA ASP A 294 9.79 -9.68 -1.27
C ASP A 294 9.03 -11.01 -1.26
N PHE A 295 8.04 -11.14 -2.15
CA PHE A 295 7.21 -12.33 -2.29
C PHE A 295 7.90 -13.49 -3.02
N GLU A 296 8.91 -13.21 -3.86
CA GLU A 296 9.68 -14.24 -4.53
C GLU A 296 10.51 -15.04 -3.51
N ASN A 297 11.16 -14.31 -2.60
CA ASN A 297 12.03 -14.92 -1.58
C ASN A 297 11.34 -15.14 -0.22
N ASN A 298 10.11 -14.62 -0.04
CA ASN A 298 9.38 -14.62 1.23
C ASN A 298 10.16 -13.96 2.37
N THR A 299 10.83 -12.84 2.06
CA THR A 299 11.70 -12.13 2.99
C THR A 299 11.24 -10.70 3.22
N ALA A 300 11.24 -10.26 4.48
CA ALA A 300 10.99 -8.88 4.85
C ALA A 300 12.32 -8.16 5.16
N VAL A 301 12.46 -6.94 4.66
CA VAL A 301 13.51 -5.99 5.06
C VAL A 301 12.85 -4.87 5.84
N LEU A 302 13.31 -4.66 7.08
CA LEU A 302 12.77 -3.65 7.99
C LEU A 302 13.77 -2.50 8.15
N TYR A 303 13.31 -1.27 7.94
CA TYR A 303 14.15 -0.07 7.96
C TYR A 303 13.96 0.67 9.28
N PHE A 304 14.68 0.27 10.33
CA PHE A 304 14.61 0.97 11.62
C PHE A 304 15.29 2.33 11.47
N TYR A 305 14.62 3.43 11.84
CA TYR A 305 15.20 4.77 11.79
C TYR A 305 16.52 4.86 12.54
N GLU A 306 16.63 4.12 13.66
CA GLU A 306 17.85 3.97 14.45
C GLU A 306 19.10 3.53 13.67
N ASN A 307 18.93 2.87 12.53
CA ASN A 307 20.05 2.33 11.76
C ASN A 307 20.67 3.35 10.80
N PHE A 308 19.93 4.39 10.40
CA PHE A 308 20.37 5.35 9.39
C PHE A 308 20.18 6.81 9.79
N LEU A 309 19.61 7.08 10.98
CA LEU A 309 19.49 8.41 11.56
C LEU A 309 20.04 8.44 13.00
N THR A 310 20.67 9.54 13.34
CA THR A 310 21.09 9.87 14.71
C THR A 310 19.88 10.16 15.61
N GLU A 311 20.09 10.12 16.92
CA GLU A 311 19.05 10.53 17.89
C GLU A 311 18.66 12.01 17.73
N GLU A 312 19.62 12.86 17.37
CA GLU A 312 19.38 14.30 17.16
C GLU A 312 18.46 14.54 15.97
N GLU A 313 18.77 13.93 14.82
CA GLU A 313 17.95 13.99 13.61
C GLU A 313 16.53 13.49 13.90
N ARG A 314 16.41 12.36 14.58
CA ARG A 314 15.11 11.73 14.86
C ARG A 314 14.23 12.52 15.81
N LEU A 315 14.78 12.99 16.93
CA LEU A 315 13.99 13.54 18.03
C LEU A 315 13.83 15.06 17.97
N PHE A 316 14.75 15.78 17.32
CA PHE A 316 14.78 17.24 17.34
C PHE A 316 14.73 17.88 15.95
N GLU A 317 15.43 17.32 14.96
CA GLU A 317 15.44 17.90 13.62
C GLU A 317 14.17 17.55 12.85
N PHE A 318 13.87 16.25 12.76
CA PHE A 318 12.73 15.72 12.03
C PHE A 318 11.53 15.45 12.93
N GLU A 319 11.78 15.26 14.23
CA GLU A 319 10.76 15.05 15.27
C GLU A 319 9.81 13.89 14.94
N ILE A 320 10.33 12.78 14.39
CA ILE A 320 9.53 11.66 13.87
C ILE A 320 8.65 11.08 14.99
N GLU A 321 7.35 10.92 14.74
CA GLU A 321 6.42 10.20 15.63
C GLU A 321 6.11 8.81 15.09
N ASP A 322 5.76 8.73 13.80
CA ASP A 322 5.22 7.53 13.20
C ASP A 322 5.39 7.55 11.67
N THR A 323 5.60 6.36 11.09
CA THR A 323 5.60 6.18 9.63
C THR A 323 4.15 6.21 9.13
N ARG A 324 3.88 6.95 8.07
CA ARG A 324 2.52 7.18 7.55
C ARG A 324 2.31 6.59 6.17
N THR A 325 3.27 6.74 5.28
CA THR A 325 3.20 6.22 3.92
C THR A 325 4.61 5.98 3.38
N ILE A 326 4.73 5.14 2.36
CA ILE A 326 6.01 4.76 1.77
C ILE A 326 5.86 4.81 0.26
N GLY A 327 6.88 5.34 -0.41
CA GLY A 327 7.04 5.32 -1.86
C GLY A 327 8.39 4.71 -2.24
N TYR A 328 8.54 4.30 -3.51
CA TYR A 328 9.81 3.82 -4.03
C TYR A 328 10.07 4.39 -5.42
N ASP A 329 11.09 5.23 -5.50
CA ASP A 329 11.56 5.82 -6.73
C ASP A 329 12.51 4.84 -7.43
N HIS A 330 11.97 4.10 -8.39
CA HIS A 330 12.71 3.16 -9.22
C HIS A 330 13.83 3.82 -10.03
N LYS A 331 13.65 5.08 -10.47
CA LYS A 331 14.64 5.76 -11.33
C LYS A 331 15.91 6.05 -10.54
N ASN A 332 15.75 6.43 -9.27
CA ASN A 332 16.85 6.79 -8.37
C ASN A 332 17.23 5.68 -7.39
N ASN A 333 16.48 4.57 -7.35
CA ASN A 333 16.63 3.50 -6.35
C ASN A 333 16.56 4.05 -4.91
N LEU A 334 15.52 4.83 -4.60
CA LEU A 334 15.32 5.46 -3.29
C LEU A 334 13.98 5.08 -2.67
N ILE A 335 13.96 4.85 -1.36
CA ILE A 335 12.73 4.71 -0.58
C ILE A 335 12.35 6.09 -0.06
N LEU A 336 11.10 6.50 -0.30
CA LEU A 336 10.50 7.70 0.26
C LEU A 336 9.67 7.31 1.48
N ILE A 337 9.95 7.91 2.62
CA ILE A 337 9.26 7.62 3.88
C ILE A 337 8.50 8.88 4.31
N GLY A 338 7.18 8.86 4.15
CA GLY A 338 6.32 9.89 4.70
C GLY A 338 6.07 9.64 6.18
N TYR A 339 6.38 10.61 7.04
CA TYR A 339 6.25 10.51 8.50
C TYR A 339 5.42 11.65 9.09
N GLN A 340 4.84 11.39 10.26
CA GLN A 340 4.15 12.38 11.09
C GLN A 340 5.11 12.96 12.13
N LYS A 341 4.98 14.25 12.45
CA LYS A 341 5.79 14.91 13.50
C LYS A 341 5.16 14.76 14.89
N SER A 342 6.01 14.52 15.88
CA SER A 342 5.65 14.40 17.29
C SER A 342 5.36 15.74 17.97
N SER A 343 5.91 16.83 17.44
CA SER A 343 5.66 18.19 17.93
C SER A 343 4.32 18.76 17.48
N ASP A 344 3.77 18.28 16.36
CA ASP A 344 2.55 18.76 15.73
C ASP A 344 1.92 17.65 14.88
N GLN A 345 0.84 17.06 15.38
CA GLN A 345 0.13 15.96 14.71
C GLN A 345 -0.52 16.37 13.38
N SER A 346 -0.58 17.66 13.07
CA SER A 346 -1.08 18.17 11.79
C SER A 346 0.02 18.28 10.73
N LYS A 347 1.28 18.01 11.07
CA LYS A 347 2.44 18.14 10.18
C LYS A 347 3.20 16.83 10.00
N GLY A 348 3.97 16.78 8.93
CA GLY A 348 4.82 15.66 8.62
C GLY A 348 6.04 16.06 7.79
N GLY A 349 6.65 15.07 7.20
CA GLY A 349 7.75 15.25 6.26
C GLY A 349 7.97 14.01 5.42
N ILE A 350 8.89 14.10 4.47
CA ILE A 350 9.39 12.95 3.71
C ILE A 350 10.89 12.83 3.95
N LEU A 351 11.35 11.61 4.22
CA LEU A 351 12.75 11.22 4.19
C LEU A 351 13.01 10.45 2.90
N ARG A 352 14.17 10.65 2.27
CA ARG A 352 14.68 9.73 1.23
C ARG A 352 15.84 8.93 1.77
N ILE A 353 15.81 7.62 1.56
CA ILE A 353 16.87 6.71 1.97
C ILE A 353 17.28 5.78 0.83
N LYS A 354 18.53 5.32 0.85
CA LYS A 354 18.96 4.17 0.04
C LYS A 354 18.36 2.88 0.61
N PRO A 355 17.94 1.94 -0.24
CA PRO A 355 17.57 0.61 0.21
C PRO A 355 18.81 -0.22 0.58
N VAL A 356 18.60 -1.45 1.05
CA VAL A 356 19.66 -2.46 1.20
C VAL A 356 20.48 -2.62 -0.11
N PRO A 357 21.79 -2.97 -0.02
CA PRO A 357 22.50 -3.52 1.14
C PRO A 357 23.04 -2.50 2.14
N ASP A 358 23.12 -1.22 1.80
CA ASP A 358 23.67 -0.17 2.66
C ASP A 358 22.67 0.97 2.84
N PRO A 359 21.65 0.79 3.72
CA PRO A 359 20.65 1.82 3.95
C PRO A 359 21.28 3.07 4.54
N ALA A 360 21.09 4.20 3.87
CA ALA A 360 21.64 5.48 4.26
C ALA A 360 20.62 6.59 4.05
N PHE A 361 20.58 7.53 4.98
CA PHE A 361 19.84 8.78 4.82
C PHE A 361 20.43 9.60 3.67
N ILE A 362 19.56 10.15 2.83
CA ILE A 362 19.94 11.08 1.75
C ILE A 362 19.60 12.50 2.18
N ASP A 363 18.33 12.77 2.40
CA ASP A 363 17.80 14.08 2.77
C ASP A 363 16.35 14.00 3.28
N ASN A 364 15.81 15.15 3.69
CA ASN A 364 14.44 15.29 4.15
C ASN A 364 13.77 16.57 3.61
N ILE A 365 12.44 16.61 3.68
CA ILE A 365 11.66 17.84 3.53
C ILE A 365 10.50 17.84 4.52
N ASP A 366 10.29 18.99 5.15
CA ASP A 366 9.12 19.24 5.99
C ASP A 366 7.90 19.58 5.12
N LEU A 367 6.75 19.04 5.51
CA LEU A 367 5.49 19.21 4.79
C LEU A 367 4.44 19.90 5.68
N PRO A 368 3.56 20.73 5.07
CA PRO A 368 2.52 21.45 5.81
C PRO A 368 1.39 20.55 6.32
N GLY A 369 1.43 19.25 6.01
CA GLY A 369 0.45 18.25 6.39
C GLY A 369 1.09 16.90 6.61
N VAL A 370 0.33 15.95 7.16
CA VAL A 370 0.77 14.57 7.34
C VAL A 370 0.66 13.83 6.00
N PRO A 371 1.74 13.20 5.49
CA PRO A 371 1.69 12.39 4.27
C PRO A 371 0.69 11.24 4.37
N LEU A 372 -0.19 11.14 3.40
CA LEU A 372 -1.18 10.07 3.25
C LEU A 372 -0.77 9.09 2.16
N GLU A 373 -0.44 9.59 0.98
CA GLU A 373 -0.02 8.79 -0.18
C GLU A 373 1.06 9.54 -0.97
N ILE A 374 1.99 8.78 -1.57
CA ILE A 374 3.05 9.28 -2.45
C ILE A 374 2.87 8.67 -3.84
N PHE A 375 2.90 9.54 -4.84
CA PHE A 375 2.90 9.22 -6.27
C PHE A 375 4.20 9.74 -6.89
N ILE A 376 4.82 8.91 -7.71
CA ILE A 376 6.14 9.15 -8.30
C ILE A 376 6.01 9.24 -9.82
N ASP A 377 6.54 10.29 -10.43
CA ASP A 377 6.41 10.53 -11.88
C ASP A 377 7.56 9.90 -12.69
#